data_AF-A0AA51RTU5-F1
#
_entry.id   AF-A0AA51RTU5-F1
#
_cell.length_a   1.000
_cell.length_b   1.000
_cell.length_c   1.000
_cell.angle_alpha   90.00
_cell.angle_beta   90.00
_cell.angle_gamma   90.00
#
_symmetry.space_group_name_H-M   'P 1'
#
loop_
_entity.id
_entity.type
_entity.pdbx_description
1 polymer ?
#
loop_
_entity_poly.entity_id
_entity_poly.type
_entity_poly.pdbx_seq_one_letter_code
_entity_poly.pdbx_strand_id
1 'polypeptide(L)'
;MAHNKKLVLGGVSLTKERPNRFAMQVMKEIRDELELLIINSGFLIGAPFIWIGLILRYGLVSADKPKYQKINKKHGDLPVSIELDTNELSGANKSKLKRIMKKATLVALIDIANKYELKAEEFKKLLDELEEISSHNG
;
A
#
# COMPACT_ATOMS: atom_id res chain seq x y z
N MET A 1 -9.82 16.58 -16.76
CA MET A 1 -10.56 15.34 -16.48
C MET A 1 -10.19 14.88 -15.08
N ALA A 2 -11.16 14.81 -14.17
CA ALA A 2 -10.90 14.34 -12.80
C ALA A 2 -10.51 12.86 -12.88
N HIS A 3 -9.26 12.56 -12.55
CA HIS A 3 -8.81 11.18 -12.37
C HIS A 3 -9.60 10.59 -11.21
N ASN A 4 -10.56 9.70 -11.47
CA ASN A 4 -11.36 8.99 -10.45
C ASN A 4 -10.51 7.91 -9.75
N LYS A 5 -9.33 8.31 -9.29
CA LYS A 5 -8.38 7.42 -8.63
C LYS A 5 -8.84 7.18 -7.20
N LYS A 6 -8.91 5.93 -6.78
CA LYS A 6 -9.27 5.53 -5.41
C LYS A 6 -8.05 5.26 -4.55
N LEU A 7 -6.92 4.97 -5.18
CA LEU A 7 -5.63 4.74 -4.54
C LEU A 7 -4.52 5.49 -5.27
N VAL A 8 -3.74 6.26 -4.52
CA VAL A 8 -2.49 6.85 -4.98
C VAL A 8 -1.36 6.27 -4.13
N LEU A 9 -0.34 5.75 -4.80
CA LEU A 9 0.89 5.29 -4.16
C LEU A 9 2.02 6.28 -4.46
N GLY A 10 2.72 6.70 -3.42
CA GLY A 10 3.95 7.49 -3.51
C GLY A 10 5.08 6.85 -2.72
N GLY A 11 6.31 7.26 -3.00
CA GLY A 11 7.50 6.81 -2.28
C GLY A 11 8.31 8.00 -1.77
N VAL A 12 8.87 7.90 -0.57
CA VAL A 12 9.83 8.88 -0.03
C VAL A 12 10.96 8.16 0.69
N SER A 13 12.20 8.57 0.43
CA SER A 13 13.36 8.06 1.16
C SER A 13 13.54 8.81 2.49
N LEU A 14 13.64 8.05 3.58
CA LEU A 14 14.08 8.55 4.89
C LEU A 14 15.59 8.36 5.09
N THR A 15 16.22 7.55 4.24
CA THR A 15 17.65 7.24 4.24
C THR A 15 18.36 7.83 3.00
N LYS A 16 19.70 7.82 3.00
CA LYS A 16 20.51 8.19 1.82
C LYS A 16 20.58 7.10 0.75
N GLU A 17 20.10 5.91 1.04
CA GLU A 17 20.00 4.80 0.09
C GLU A 17 19.15 5.18 -1.12
N ARG A 18 19.59 4.74 -2.30
CA ARG A 18 18.85 4.96 -3.54
C ARG A 18 17.66 4.00 -3.58
N PRO A 19 16.46 4.49 -3.93
CA PRO A 19 15.32 3.60 -4.18
C PRO A 19 15.68 2.56 -5.25
N ASN A 20 15.17 1.34 -5.08
CA ASN A 20 15.34 0.28 -6.07
C ASN A 20 14.86 0.76 -7.44
N ARG A 21 15.64 0.49 -8.50
CA ARG A 21 15.33 0.93 -9.89
C ARG A 21 13.94 0.53 -10.38
N PHE A 22 13.38 -0.55 -9.85
CA PHE A 22 12.05 -1.05 -10.23
C PHE A 22 10.91 -0.45 -9.40
N ALA A 23 11.19 0.34 -8.35
CA ALA A 23 10.19 0.80 -7.38
C ALA A 23 9.02 1.53 -8.04
N MET A 24 9.29 2.46 -8.96
CA MET A 24 8.23 3.20 -9.66
C MET A 24 7.35 2.30 -10.53
N GLN A 25 7.96 1.37 -11.26
CA GLN A 25 7.23 0.41 -12.09
C GLN A 25 6.36 -0.51 -11.23
N VAL A 26 6.94 -1.04 -10.15
CA VAL A 26 6.24 -1.91 -9.21
C VAL A 26 5.09 -1.19 -8.51
N MET A 27 5.27 0.06 -8.06
CA MET A 27 4.18 0.85 -7.47
C MET A 27 3.03 1.07 -8.44
N LYS A 28 3.34 1.33 -9.72
CA LYS A 28 2.30 1.47 -10.75
C LYS A 28 1.50 0.17 -10.90
N GLU A 29 2.16 -0.97 -11.00
CA GLU A 29 1.49 -2.28 -11.11
C GLU A 29 0.63 -2.59 -9.89
N ILE A 30 1.14 -2.39 -8.68
CA ILE A 30 0.40 -2.62 -7.43
C ILE A 30 -0.80 -1.69 -7.34
N ARG A 31 -0.62 -0.41 -7.67
CA ARG A 31 -1.72 0.56 -7.66
C ARG A 31 -2.83 0.13 -8.60
N ASP A 32 -2.49 -0.19 -9.85
CA ASP A 32 -3.50 -0.52 -10.87
C ASP A 32 -4.27 -1.80 -10.47
N GLU A 33 -3.59 -2.80 -9.89
CA GLU A 33 -4.20 -4.01 -9.35
C GLU A 33 -5.15 -3.74 -8.16
N LEU A 34 -4.65 -3.05 -7.13
CA LEU A 34 -5.41 -2.83 -5.90
C LEU A 34 -6.50 -1.77 -6.06
N GLU A 35 -6.34 -0.82 -6.99
CA GLU A 35 -7.39 0.13 -7.32
C GLU A 35 -8.62 -0.54 -7.90
N LEU A 36 -8.45 -1.52 -8.80
CA LEU A 36 -9.57 -2.32 -9.30
C LEU A 36 -10.26 -3.07 -8.16
N LEU A 37 -9.50 -3.62 -7.23
CA LEU A 37 -10.06 -4.32 -6.07
C LEU A 37 -10.87 -3.38 -5.16
N ILE A 38 -10.33 -2.18 -4.89
CA ILE A 38 -11.03 -1.13 -4.13
C ILE A 38 -12.36 -0.75 -4.77
N ILE A 39 -12.39 -0.61 -6.10
CA ILE A 39 -13.59 -0.24 -6.84
C ILE A 39 -14.61 -1.39 -6.80
N ASN A 40 -14.19 -2.61 -7.16
CA ASN A 40 -15.09 -3.75 -7.32
C ASN A 40 -15.67 -4.24 -5.99
N SER A 41 -14.91 -4.15 -4.89
CA SER A 41 -15.38 -4.52 -3.55
C SER A 41 -16.29 -3.46 -2.90
N GLY A 42 -16.36 -2.26 -3.49
CA GLY A 42 -17.03 -1.12 -2.85
C GLY A 42 -16.34 -0.71 -1.55
N PHE A 43 -15.02 -0.89 -1.44
CA PHE A 43 -14.24 -0.70 -0.22
C PHE A 43 -14.48 0.65 0.48
N LEU A 44 -14.66 1.70 -0.32
CA LEU A 44 -14.83 3.07 0.18
C LEU A 44 -16.30 3.45 0.45
N ILE A 45 -17.26 2.53 0.32
CA ILE A 45 -18.66 2.80 0.65
C ILE A 45 -18.77 3.02 2.16
N GLY A 46 -19.26 4.20 2.55
CA GLY A 46 -19.40 4.61 3.96
C GLY A 46 -18.14 5.25 4.57
N ALA A 47 -17.02 5.30 3.83
CA ALA A 47 -15.81 5.95 4.32
C ALA A 47 -15.97 7.49 4.41
N PRO A 48 -15.38 8.15 5.43
CA PRO A 48 -15.37 9.62 5.53
C PRO A 48 -14.37 10.29 4.56
N PHE A 49 -13.88 9.56 3.56
CA PHE A 49 -12.92 9.98 2.54
C PHE A 49 -13.28 9.28 1.21
N ILE A 50 -12.84 9.86 0.09
CA ILE A 50 -13.19 9.40 -1.26
C ILE A 50 -12.04 8.74 -2.01
N TRP A 51 -10.81 8.86 -1.50
CA TRP A 51 -9.63 8.15 -1.98
C TRP A 51 -8.53 8.11 -0.91
N ILE A 52 -7.55 7.22 -1.11
CA ILE A 52 -6.44 6.99 -0.17
C ILE A 52 -5.13 7.42 -0.84
N GLY A 53 -4.38 8.27 -0.16
CA GLY A 53 -3.00 8.60 -0.53
C GLY A 53 -2.03 7.87 0.38
N LEU A 54 -1.43 6.77 -0.09
CA LEU A 54 -0.48 5.98 0.69
C LEU A 54 0.96 6.27 0.26
N ILE A 55 1.78 6.69 1.22
CA ILE A 55 3.22 6.91 1.04
C ILE A 55 4.02 5.75 1.65
N LEU A 56 4.75 5.04 0.79
CA LEU A 56 5.75 4.06 1.20
C LEU A 56 7.03 4.80 1.59
N ARG A 57 7.38 4.75 2.87
CA ARG A 57 8.57 5.40 3.41
C ARG A 57 9.73 4.41 3.39
N TYR A 58 10.77 4.67 2.61
CA TYR A 58 11.97 3.84 2.56
C TYR A 58 12.87 4.22 3.75
N GLY A 59 12.81 3.42 4.80
CA GLY A 59 13.47 3.66 6.07
C GLY A 59 14.36 2.50 6.47
N LEU A 60 14.50 2.30 7.78
CA LEU A 60 15.35 1.24 8.36
C LEU A 60 14.54 0.10 8.99
N VAL A 61 13.21 0.22 9.00
CA VAL A 61 12.32 -0.78 9.59
C VAL A 61 11.12 -1.05 8.69
N SER A 62 10.63 -2.27 8.72
CA SER A 62 9.33 -2.64 8.14
C SER A 62 8.26 -2.50 9.21
N ALA A 63 7.43 -1.47 9.10
CA ALA A 63 6.36 -1.20 10.06
C ALA A 63 5.20 -2.17 9.90
N ASP A 64 4.65 -2.64 11.01
CA ASP A 64 3.46 -3.50 11.08
C ASP A 64 2.15 -2.70 10.96
N LYS A 65 2.18 -1.40 11.26
CA LYS A 65 1.03 -0.50 11.20
C LYS A 65 1.33 0.79 10.43
N PRO A 66 0.35 1.32 9.68
CA PRO A 66 0.49 2.60 9.03
C PRO A 66 0.37 3.79 10.01
N LYS A 67 0.95 4.91 9.62
CA LYS A 67 0.78 6.22 10.24
C LYS A 67 -0.23 7.04 9.44
N TYR A 68 -1.23 7.58 10.13
CA TYR A 68 -2.30 8.39 9.57
C TYR A 68 -2.03 9.89 9.70
N GLN A 69 -2.50 10.66 8.73
CA GLN A 69 -2.71 12.09 8.88
C GLN A 69 -4.21 12.40 8.95
N LYS A 70 -4.56 13.67 9.19
CA LYS A 70 -5.95 14.12 9.18
C LYS A 70 -6.52 13.97 7.76
N ILE A 71 -7.78 13.53 7.66
CA ILE A 71 -8.51 13.54 6.40
C ILE A 71 -8.56 14.97 5.87
N ASN A 72 -8.17 15.15 4.61
CA ASN A 72 -8.21 16.43 3.96
C ASN A 72 -9.62 16.71 3.46
N LYS A 73 -10.40 17.51 4.19
CA LYS A 73 -11.79 17.81 3.81
C LYS A 73 -11.93 18.52 2.45
N LYS A 74 -10.89 19.23 1.99
CA LYS A 74 -10.91 19.95 0.71
C LYS A 74 -10.76 19.00 -0.48
N HIS A 75 -9.90 17.99 -0.35
CA HIS A 75 -9.58 17.05 -1.43
C HIS A 75 -10.18 15.66 -1.23
N GLY A 76 -10.79 15.43 -0.06
CA GLY A 76 -11.44 14.19 0.34
C GLY A 76 -10.48 13.02 0.54
N ASP A 77 -9.18 13.28 0.64
CA ASP A 77 -8.17 12.24 0.73
C ASP A 77 -7.86 11.86 2.16
N LEU A 78 -7.59 10.57 2.37
CA LEU A 78 -6.98 10.04 3.58
C LEU A 78 -5.47 9.86 3.32
N PRO A 79 -4.61 10.72 3.89
CA PRO A 79 -3.17 10.54 3.77
C PRO A 79 -2.68 9.52 4.80
N VAL A 80 -2.01 8.49 4.31
CA VAL A 80 -1.49 7.37 5.08
C VAL A 80 -0.04 7.13 4.67
N SER A 81 0.76 6.55 5.57
CA SER A 81 2.12 6.14 5.26
C SER A 81 2.53 4.90 6.02
N ILE A 82 3.40 4.08 5.44
CA ILE A 82 3.95 2.89 6.09
C ILE A 82 5.43 2.78 5.75
N GLU A 83 6.25 2.39 6.72
CA GLU A 83 7.70 2.29 6.55
C GLU A 83 8.09 0.89 6.07
N LEU A 84 9.06 0.84 5.16
CA LEU A 84 9.67 -0.36 4.62
C LEU A 84 11.17 -0.33 4.91
N ASP A 85 11.74 -1.47 5.32
CA ASP A 85 13.19 -1.59 5.47
C ASP A 85 13.87 -1.54 4.09
N THR A 86 14.65 -0.48 3.87
CA THR A 86 15.35 -0.26 2.61
C THR A 86 16.39 -1.34 2.32
N ASN A 87 16.94 -2.01 3.34
CA ASN A 87 17.88 -3.10 3.15
C ASN A 87 17.22 -4.29 2.44
N GLU A 88 15.94 -4.56 2.74
CA GLU A 88 15.16 -5.60 2.04
C GLU A 88 14.85 -5.22 0.59
N LEU A 89 14.73 -3.91 0.30
CA LEU A 89 14.39 -3.39 -1.02
C LEU A 89 15.60 -3.28 -1.96
N SER A 90 16.77 -2.88 -1.45
CA SER A 90 17.94 -2.50 -2.25
C SER A 90 18.43 -3.64 -3.15
N GLY A 91 18.47 -4.86 -2.62
CA GLY A 91 18.86 -6.07 -3.37
C GLY A 91 17.71 -6.84 -4.04
N ALA A 92 16.47 -6.39 -3.88
CA ALA A 92 15.32 -7.14 -4.38
C ALA A 92 15.25 -7.12 -5.92
N ASN A 93 15.06 -8.30 -6.51
CA ASN A 93 14.58 -8.38 -7.90
C ASN A 93 13.14 -7.83 -7.99
N LYS A 94 12.67 -7.57 -9.22
CA LYS A 94 11.34 -6.97 -9.44
C LYS A 94 10.20 -7.75 -8.75
N SER A 95 10.24 -9.09 -8.78
CA SER A 95 9.21 -9.94 -8.17
C SER A 95 9.19 -9.81 -6.65
N LYS A 96 10.36 -9.94 -6.00
CA LYS A 96 10.51 -9.77 -4.54
C LYS A 96 10.12 -8.36 -4.12
N LEU A 97 10.53 -7.34 -4.87
CA LEU A 97 10.17 -5.94 -4.61
C LEU A 97 8.65 -5.73 -4.65
N LYS A 98 7.99 -6.26 -5.69
CA LYS A 98 6.53 -6.21 -5.81
C LYS A 98 5.85 -6.86 -4.63
N ARG A 99 6.33 -8.02 -4.19
CA ARG A 99 5.76 -8.72 -3.03
C ARG A 99 5.90 -7.92 -1.75
N ILE A 100 7.08 -7.38 -1.44
CA ILE A 100 7.30 -6.55 -0.23
C ILE A 100 6.39 -5.31 -0.24
N MET A 101 6.36 -4.57 -1.35
CA MET A 101 5.58 -3.33 -1.44
C MET A 101 4.07 -3.61 -1.46
N LYS A 102 3.63 -4.70 -2.09
CA LYS A 102 2.22 -5.12 -2.11
C LYS A 102 1.77 -5.54 -0.72
N LYS A 103 2.59 -6.30 0.01
CA LYS A 103 2.33 -6.68 1.40
C LYS A 103 2.07 -5.45 2.27
N ALA A 104 2.98 -4.48 2.26
CA ALA A 104 2.82 -3.26 3.06
C ALA A 104 1.59 -2.43 2.64
N THR A 105 1.26 -2.41 1.34
CA THR A 105 0.05 -1.75 0.86
C THR A 105 -1.21 -2.45 1.37
N LEU A 106 -1.26 -3.78 1.33
CA LEU A 106 -2.39 -4.57 1.85
C LEU A 106 -2.56 -4.40 3.36
N VAL A 107 -1.46 -4.47 4.12
CA VAL A 107 -1.46 -4.20 5.57
C VAL A 107 -2.05 -2.82 5.86
N ALA A 108 -1.65 -1.78 5.12
CA ALA A 108 -2.22 -0.45 5.30
C ALA A 108 -3.71 -0.38 4.94
N LEU A 109 -4.15 -1.02 3.86
CA LEU A 109 -5.57 -1.06 3.47
C LEU A 109 -6.44 -1.81 4.50
N ILE A 110 -5.96 -2.92 5.04
CA ILE A 110 -6.65 -3.69 6.08
C ILE A 110 -6.74 -2.87 7.37
N ASP A 111 -5.67 -2.17 7.76
CA ASP A 111 -5.69 -1.30 8.95
C ASP A 111 -6.67 -0.13 8.78
N ILE A 112 -6.71 0.48 7.58
CA ILE A 112 -7.73 1.49 7.21
C ILE A 112 -9.13 0.90 7.37
N ALA A 113 -9.35 -0.31 6.87
CA ALA A 113 -10.64 -0.97 6.95
C ALA A 113 -11.08 -1.15 8.41
N ASN A 114 -10.19 -1.67 9.26
CA ASN A 114 -10.46 -1.86 10.68
C ASN A 114 -10.75 -0.52 11.39
N LYS A 115 -9.99 0.54 11.07
CA LYS A 115 -10.13 1.86 11.70
C LYS A 115 -11.45 2.56 11.36
N TYR A 116 -11.96 2.36 10.15
CA TYR A 116 -13.17 3.03 9.65
C TYR A 116 -14.34 2.07 9.46
N GLU A 117 -14.27 0.87 10.04
CA GLU A 117 -15.32 -0.15 9.99
C GLU A 117 -15.74 -0.51 8.55
N LEU A 118 -14.77 -0.58 7.63
CA LEU A 118 -14.96 -0.94 6.22
C LEU A 118 -14.72 -2.44 5.99
N LYS A 119 -15.25 -2.95 4.88
CA LYS A 119 -15.04 -4.34 4.44
C LYS A 119 -13.59 -4.58 4.03
N ALA A 120 -13.00 -5.70 4.45
CA ALA A 120 -11.57 -5.97 4.26
C ALA A 120 -11.27 -7.37 3.71
N GLU A 121 -12.29 -8.18 3.46
CA GLU A 121 -12.19 -9.62 3.24
C GLU A 121 -11.30 -9.95 2.05
N GLU A 122 -11.49 -9.24 0.93
CA GLU A 122 -10.69 -9.44 -0.29
C GLU A 122 -9.21 -9.07 -0.09
N PHE A 123 -8.90 -8.05 0.70
CA PHE A 123 -7.52 -7.66 0.98
C PHE A 123 -6.83 -8.65 1.92
N LYS A 124 -7.57 -9.18 2.91
CA LYS A 124 -7.08 -10.23 3.82
C LYS A 124 -6.76 -11.50 3.04
N LYS A 125 -7.69 -11.96 2.19
CA LYS A 125 -7.46 -13.12 1.32
C LYS A 125 -6.22 -12.95 0.44
N LEU A 126 -6.08 -11.78 -0.20
CA LEU A 126 -4.91 -11.51 -1.06
C LEU A 126 -3.59 -11.42 -0.26
N LEU A 127 -3.65 -11.01 1.01
CA LEU A 127 -2.50 -11.02 1.89
C LEU A 127 -2.12 -12.45 2.29
N ASP A 128 -3.11 -13.28 2.65
CA ASP A 128 -2.91 -14.68 3.01
C ASP A 128 -2.29 -15.47 1.84
N GLU A 129 -2.82 -15.32 0.63
CA GLU A 129 -2.26 -15.92 -0.60
C GLU A 129 -0.80 -15.49 -0.85
N LEU A 130 -0.48 -14.22 -0.57
CA LEU A 130 0.88 -13.68 -0.73
C LEU A 130 1.86 -14.25 0.31
N GLU A 131 1.35 -14.60 1.49
CA GLU A 131 2.11 -15.21 2.58
C GLU A 131 2.27 -16.71 2.41
N GLU A 132 1.31 -17.44 1.83
CA GLU A 132 1.42 -18.89 1.57
C GLU A 132 2.49 -19.22 0.51
N ILE A 133 2.61 -18.40 -0.55
CA ILE A 133 3.71 -18.48 -1.53
C ILE A 133 5.09 -18.24 -0.85
N SER A 134 5.03 -17.63 0.34
CA SER A 134 6.06 -17.54 1.39
C SER A 134 6.89 -18.75 1.63
N SER A 135 6.12 -19.72 2.10
CA SER A 135 6.54 -20.85 2.90
C SER A 135 6.94 -22.04 2.02
N HIS A 136 6.68 -21.95 0.72
CA HIS A 136 6.99 -22.98 -0.28
C HIS A 136 8.28 -22.70 -1.07
N ASN A 137 8.90 -21.53 -0.91
CA ASN A 137 10.14 -21.14 -1.59
C ASN A 137 11.33 -20.95 -0.62
N GLY A 138 11.22 -21.50 0.59
CA GLY A 138 12.25 -21.47 1.65
C GLY A 138 13.08 -22.74 1.69
#